data_AF-A0A973AZV4-F1
#
_entry.id   AF-A0A973AZV4-F1
#
_cell.length_a   1.000
_cell.length_b   1.000
_cell.length_c   1.000
_cell.angle_alpha   90.00
_cell.angle_beta   90.00
_cell.angle_gamma   90.00
#
_symmetry.space_group_name_H-M   'P 1'
#
loop_
_entity.id
_entity.type
_entity.pdbx_description
1 polymer ?
#
loop_
_entity_poly.entity_id
_entity_poly.type
_entity_poly.pdbx_seq_one_letter_code
_entity_poly.pdbx_strand_id
1 'polypeptide(L)'
;MAVTGLLRSCGVIAATLLAMTMQGGSPVRAADVNGVARMHACTPPTANFVSLEVAPEVTGTIPITAGMHRLWDLGVTWKDVNPASGTFTWTALDAQIAKAEAAGAKPLLVLGMTPQWAAANPGAGDPRWGAGTASPPRDINDWKAYVTAVVDRYGSRIAAYELWNEANLSTFWTGTADQMADLTAAAYPIIKAKQPDAIVLLPSVTLRLRASMRRFVGPFLTALGTRGFPFDGFAIHSYPAGNLGPQDRVND
;
A
#
# COMPACT_ATOMS: atom_id res chain seq x y z
N MET A 1 46.08 28.92 5.41
CA MET A 1 44.88 29.77 5.43
C MET A 1 44.24 29.67 4.04
N ALA A 2 42.97 29.19 3.96
CA ALA A 2 42.12 28.93 2.76
C ALA A 2 42.66 27.89 1.73
N VAL A 3 42.05 26.72 1.46
CA VAL A 3 40.73 26.35 0.86
C VAL A 3 40.58 27.01 -0.53
N THR A 4 40.50 26.33 -1.69
CA THR A 4 39.63 25.23 -2.15
C THR A 4 40.12 24.72 -3.52
N GLY A 5 39.82 23.48 -3.93
CA GLY A 5 40.00 23.06 -5.34
C GLY A 5 39.91 21.56 -5.59
N LEU A 6 38.71 21.09 -5.92
CA LEU A 6 38.30 19.73 -6.29
C LEU A 6 38.94 19.30 -7.63
N LEU A 7 39.46 18.07 -7.74
CA LEU A 7 39.49 17.22 -8.97
C LEU A 7 40.30 15.93 -8.71
N ARG A 8 39.71 14.77 -9.08
CA ARG A 8 40.27 13.42 -9.38
C ARG A 8 39.36 12.33 -8.76
N SER A 9 38.54 11.60 -9.53
CA SER A 9 38.82 10.49 -10.47
C SER A 9 38.89 9.10 -9.82
N CYS A 10 38.01 8.21 -10.32
CA CYS A 10 38.05 6.74 -10.45
C CYS A 10 38.41 5.81 -9.27
N GLY A 11 37.54 4.80 -9.07
CA GLY A 11 37.86 3.54 -8.38
C GLY A 11 36.69 2.56 -8.38
N VAL A 12 36.67 1.64 -9.36
CA VAL A 12 35.75 0.50 -9.49
C VAL A 12 36.38 -0.72 -8.81
N ILE A 13 35.63 -1.52 -8.02
CA ILE A 13 35.83 -2.98 -7.92
C ILE A 13 34.46 -3.68 -7.84
N ALA A 14 34.32 -4.71 -8.67
CA ALA A 14 33.12 -5.47 -8.99
C ALA A 14 32.91 -6.72 -8.12
N ALA A 15 31.67 -7.22 -8.08
CA ALA A 15 31.39 -8.66 -7.98
C ALA A 15 30.10 -9.00 -8.77
N THR A 16 30.17 -10.12 -9.48
CA THR A 16 29.37 -10.50 -10.66
C THR A 16 28.23 -11.46 -10.28
N LEU A 17 27.02 -11.31 -10.85
CA LEU A 17 26.01 -12.38 -10.93
C LEU A 17 25.66 -12.68 -12.40
N LEU A 18 25.64 -13.98 -12.72
CA LEU A 18 25.49 -14.55 -14.05
C LEU A 18 24.00 -14.67 -14.43
N ALA A 19 23.58 -13.99 -15.48
CA ALA A 19 22.26 -14.15 -16.11
C ALA A 19 22.33 -15.19 -17.24
N MET A 20 21.37 -16.11 -17.30
CA MET A 20 21.09 -16.89 -18.51
C MET A 20 19.72 -16.51 -19.06
N THR A 21 19.72 -15.79 -20.18
CA THR A 21 18.57 -15.59 -21.07
C THR A 21 18.65 -16.57 -22.23
N MET A 22 17.51 -17.19 -22.56
CA MET A 22 17.32 -17.92 -23.83
C MET A 22 17.47 -16.96 -25.02
N GLN A 23 18.31 -17.41 -25.95
CA GLN A 23 18.74 -16.91 -27.25
C GLN A 23 17.87 -15.85 -27.95
N GLY A 24 18.54 -14.79 -28.46
CA GLY A 24 18.07 -14.08 -29.66
C GLY A 24 18.25 -12.56 -29.72
N GLY A 25 18.72 -11.89 -28.67
CA GLY A 25 18.97 -10.45 -28.68
C GLY A 25 20.07 -10.07 -27.70
N SER A 26 20.86 -9.04 -28.03
CA SER A 26 22.01 -8.58 -27.24
C SER A 26 21.67 -8.41 -25.74
N PRO A 27 22.56 -8.84 -24.82
CA PRO A 27 22.30 -8.77 -23.38
C PRO A 27 22.27 -7.31 -22.92
N VAL A 28 21.14 -6.89 -22.31
CA VAL A 28 21.03 -5.59 -21.64
C VAL A 28 21.96 -5.61 -20.42
N ARG A 29 22.87 -4.64 -20.32
CA ARG A 29 23.81 -4.53 -19.19
C ARG A 29 23.05 -4.10 -17.94
N ALA A 30 23.41 -4.64 -16.77
CA ALA A 30 22.87 -4.21 -15.48
C ALA A 30 23.08 -2.70 -15.18
N ALA A 31 23.98 -2.04 -15.90
CA ALA A 31 24.19 -0.59 -15.87
C ALA A 31 23.06 0.23 -16.52
N ASP A 32 22.16 -0.39 -17.29
CA ASP A 32 21.06 0.29 -18.00
C ASP A 32 19.72 0.24 -17.24
N VAL A 33 19.69 -0.34 -16.01
CA VAL A 33 18.50 -0.37 -15.17
C VAL A 33 18.53 0.81 -14.19
N ASN A 34 18.18 2.00 -14.68
CA ASN A 34 18.10 3.26 -13.92
C ASN A 34 17.07 3.28 -12.75
N GLY A 35 16.40 2.17 -12.46
CA GLY A 35 15.31 2.09 -11.48
C GLY A 35 15.74 1.92 -10.02
N VAL A 36 16.90 1.29 -9.76
CA VAL A 36 17.29 0.90 -8.38
C VAL A 36 18.04 2.02 -7.64
N ALA A 37 18.83 2.83 -8.34
CA ALA A 37 19.56 3.95 -7.74
C ALA A 37 18.67 5.12 -7.27
N ARG A 38 17.41 5.17 -7.72
CA ARG A 38 16.45 6.22 -7.31
C ARG A 38 15.66 5.89 -6.03
N MET A 39 15.81 4.68 -5.50
CA MET A 39 15.00 4.21 -4.37
C MET A 39 15.51 4.67 -2.99
N HIS A 40 16.76 5.14 -2.89
CA HIS A 40 17.41 5.51 -1.61
C HIS A 40 17.84 6.98 -1.47
N ALA A 41 17.54 7.85 -2.43
CA ALA A 41 17.92 9.27 -2.33
C ALA A 41 16.69 10.15 -2.04
N CYS A 42 16.38 10.36 -0.76
CA CYS A 42 15.50 11.45 -0.32
C CYS A 42 16.33 12.74 -0.29
N THR A 43 16.03 13.81 -1.04
CA THR A 43 15.11 14.91 -0.66
C THR A 43 15.19 16.02 -1.73
N PRO A 44 14.10 16.80 -1.97
CA PRO A 44 12.76 16.65 -1.41
C PRO A 44 11.96 15.60 -2.20
N PRO A 45 11.00 14.91 -1.56
CA PRO A 45 10.20 13.88 -2.21
C PRO A 45 9.36 14.52 -3.31
N THR A 46 9.62 14.15 -4.56
CA THR A 46 8.67 14.38 -5.66
C THR A 46 7.67 13.24 -5.68
N ALA A 47 6.47 13.51 -6.21
CA ALA A 47 5.19 12.80 -6.05
C ALA A 47 5.12 11.31 -6.50
N ASN A 48 6.23 10.59 -6.60
CA ASN A 48 6.27 9.16 -6.83
C ASN A 48 6.72 8.45 -5.55
N PHE A 49 5.79 8.32 -4.60
CA PHE A 49 6.03 7.60 -3.36
C PHE A 49 6.25 6.11 -3.64
N VAL A 50 7.44 5.61 -3.31
CA VAL A 50 7.74 4.17 -3.18
C VAL A 50 7.77 3.88 -1.68
N SER A 51 6.85 3.05 -1.19
CA SER A 51 6.88 2.50 0.16
C SER A 51 7.44 1.08 0.10
N LEU A 52 8.54 0.81 0.79
CA LEU A 52 9.05 -0.54 1.02
C LEU A 52 8.53 -1.02 2.38
N GLU A 53 7.61 -1.98 2.36
CA GLU A 53 7.06 -2.57 3.57
C GLU A 53 7.93 -3.75 4.00
N VAL A 54 8.71 -3.56 5.05
CA VAL A 54 9.32 -4.67 5.78
C VAL A 54 8.38 -5.02 6.91
N ALA A 55 7.60 -6.09 6.75
CA ALA A 55 6.92 -6.72 7.86
C ALA A 55 7.98 -7.39 8.75
N PRO A 56 8.13 -6.92 9.99
CA PRO A 56 7.90 -7.81 11.09
C PRO A 56 6.60 -7.37 11.74
N GLU A 57 5.81 -8.35 12.16
CA GLU A 57 4.75 -8.16 13.14
C GLU A 57 5.41 -7.55 14.40
N VAL A 58 5.41 -6.23 14.54
CA VAL A 58 6.07 -5.56 15.68
C VAL A 58 5.10 -5.61 16.87
N THR A 59 5.15 -6.70 17.64
CA THR A 59 4.68 -6.66 19.02
C THR A 59 5.74 -5.95 19.87
N GLY A 60 5.65 -4.61 19.99
CA GLY A 60 6.63 -3.81 20.76
C GLY A 60 6.71 -2.33 20.36
N THR A 61 7.74 -1.64 20.86
CA THR A 61 8.10 -0.26 20.46
C THR A 61 8.48 -0.25 18.99
N ILE A 62 7.88 0.62 18.17
CA ILE A 62 8.21 0.75 16.74
C ILE A 62 9.66 1.28 16.65
N PRO A 63 10.64 0.46 16.24
CA PRO A 63 12.05 0.81 16.38
C PRO A 63 12.59 1.60 15.18
N ILE A 64 11.72 1.95 14.22
CA ILE A 64 12.12 2.50 12.92
C ILE A 64 11.58 3.92 12.78
N THR A 65 12.49 4.88 12.73
CA THR A 65 12.22 6.25 12.27
C THR A 65 11.89 6.20 10.78
N ALA A 66 10.62 6.34 10.45
CA ALA A 66 10.12 6.40 9.09
C ALA A 66 9.22 7.62 8.92
N GLY A 67 9.16 8.19 7.71
CA GLY A 67 8.30 9.34 7.43
C GLY A 67 6.81 9.01 7.61
N MET A 68 6.43 7.76 7.35
CA MET A 68 5.09 7.24 7.59
C MET A 68 5.10 5.84 8.20
N HIS A 69 4.08 5.52 9.00
CA HIS A 69 3.79 4.17 9.49
C HIS A 69 2.49 3.68 8.87
N ARG A 70 2.57 2.58 8.12
CA ARG A 70 1.40 1.92 7.52
C ARG A 70 0.64 1.11 8.56
N LEU A 71 -0.64 1.40 8.69
CA LEU A 71 -1.54 0.80 9.68
C LEU A 71 -2.36 -0.32 9.02
N TRP A 72 -1.71 -1.47 8.83
CA TRP A 72 -2.30 -2.73 8.37
C TRP A 72 -1.96 -3.83 9.38
N ASP A 73 -2.83 -4.84 9.54
CA ASP A 73 -2.67 -5.93 10.53
C ASP A 73 -2.61 -5.51 12.00
N LEU A 74 -3.08 -4.30 12.32
CA LEU A 74 -3.10 -3.74 13.68
C LEU A 74 -4.48 -3.75 14.35
N GLY A 75 -5.47 -4.44 13.75
CA GLY A 75 -6.86 -4.46 14.23
C GLY A 75 -7.57 -3.12 14.07
N VAL A 76 -7.30 -2.41 12.98
CA VAL A 76 -7.82 -1.06 12.69
C VAL A 76 -8.46 -0.95 11.30
N THR A 77 -8.85 -2.07 10.72
CA THR A 77 -9.48 -2.12 9.38
C THR A 77 -10.96 -1.73 9.47
N TRP A 78 -11.68 -1.66 8.33
CA TRP A 78 -13.09 -1.25 8.30
C TRP A 78 -13.95 -2.12 9.22
N LYS A 79 -13.77 -3.44 9.22
CA LYS A 79 -14.48 -4.34 10.13
C LYS A 79 -14.24 -4.04 11.62
N ASP A 80 -13.05 -3.56 11.97
CA ASP A 80 -12.64 -3.31 13.36
C ASP A 80 -13.13 -1.95 13.85
N VAL A 81 -13.10 -0.95 12.96
CA VAL A 81 -13.51 0.43 13.25
C VAL A 81 -15.03 0.59 13.18
N ASN A 82 -15.71 -0.20 12.34
CA ASN A 82 -17.15 -0.11 12.13
C ASN A 82 -17.82 -1.50 12.24
N PRO A 83 -17.84 -2.10 13.44
CA PRO A 83 -18.26 -3.50 13.64
C PRO A 83 -19.75 -3.75 13.39
N ALA A 84 -20.58 -2.72 13.45
CA ALA A 84 -22.01 -2.77 13.11
C ALA A 84 -22.44 -1.49 12.39
N SER A 85 -23.51 -1.55 11.59
CA SER A 85 -24.03 -0.38 10.86
C SER A 85 -24.28 0.79 11.83
N GLY A 86 -23.78 1.97 11.48
CA GLY A 86 -23.88 3.18 12.32
C GLY A 86 -23.08 3.16 13.63
N THR A 87 -22.37 2.07 13.95
CA THR A 87 -21.62 1.92 15.21
C THR A 87 -20.13 1.93 14.93
N PHE A 88 -19.42 2.89 15.52
CA PHE A 88 -17.97 3.03 15.37
C PHE A 88 -17.24 2.85 16.69
N THR A 89 -16.12 2.13 16.63
CA THR A 89 -15.21 1.90 17.75
C THR A 89 -13.82 2.42 17.41
N TRP A 90 -13.42 3.51 18.07
CA TRP A 90 -12.20 4.25 17.71
C TRP A 90 -10.98 3.87 18.54
N THR A 91 -11.16 3.16 19.65
CA THR A 91 -10.11 2.93 20.66
C THR A 91 -8.82 2.34 20.08
N ALA A 92 -8.91 1.31 19.24
CA ALA A 92 -7.74 0.69 18.63
C ALA A 92 -7.03 1.63 17.64
N LEU A 93 -7.80 2.27 16.75
CA LEU A 93 -7.23 3.18 15.75
C LEU A 93 -6.64 4.45 16.39
N ASP A 94 -7.29 5.01 17.41
CA ASP A 94 -6.74 6.11 18.21
C ASP A 94 -5.38 5.74 18.82
N ALA A 95 -5.26 4.54 19.38
CA ALA A 95 -4.02 4.06 19.97
C ALA A 95 -2.91 3.85 18.93
N GLN A 96 -3.22 3.32 17.74
CA GLN A 96 -2.21 3.11 16.70
C GLN A 96 -1.75 4.43 16.06
N ILE A 97 -2.66 5.37 15.85
CA ILE A 97 -2.29 6.72 15.39
C ILE A 97 -1.39 7.41 16.41
N ALA A 98 -1.73 7.35 17.70
CA ALA A 98 -0.90 7.94 18.75
C ALA A 98 0.49 7.30 18.82
N LYS A 99 0.61 5.98 18.60
CA LYS A 99 1.91 5.31 18.53
C LYS A 99 2.76 5.77 17.35
N ALA A 100 2.16 5.93 16.17
CA ALA A 100 2.87 6.44 15.00
C ALA A 100 3.36 7.88 15.24
N GLU A 101 2.50 8.75 15.77
CA GLU A 101 2.84 10.14 16.10
C GLU A 101 3.94 10.22 17.17
N ALA A 102 3.88 9.39 18.22
CA ALA A 102 4.89 9.33 19.27
C ALA A 102 6.27 8.87 18.76
N ALA A 103 6.30 8.10 17.67
CA ALA A 103 7.52 7.69 16.98
C ALA A 103 8.02 8.73 15.96
N GLY A 104 7.38 9.90 15.86
CA GLY A 104 7.72 10.96 14.91
C GLY A 104 7.29 10.66 13.46
N ALA A 105 6.47 9.63 13.25
CA ALA A 105 5.96 9.24 11.94
C ALA A 105 4.55 9.79 11.71
N LYS A 106 4.14 9.84 10.43
CA LYS A 106 2.75 10.10 10.06
C LYS A 106 1.99 8.80 9.75
N PRO A 107 0.78 8.60 10.27
CA PRO A 107 -0.08 7.47 9.89
C PRO A 107 -0.37 7.41 8.39
N LEU A 108 -0.23 6.22 7.81
CA LEU A 108 -0.84 5.81 6.54
C LEU A 108 -1.89 4.74 6.88
N LEU A 109 -3.17 5.02 6.67
CA LEU A 109 -4.24 4.10 7.01
C LEU A 109 -4.69 3.30 5.78
N VAL A 110 -4.74 1.98 5.90
CA VAL A 110 -5.30 1.12 4.86
C VAL A 110 -6.79 0.96 5.09
N LEU A 111 -7.59 1.40 4.13
CA LEU A 111 -9.04 1.32 4.16
C LEU A 111 -9.46 0.05 3.43
N GLY A 112 -10.00 -0.93 4.17
CA GLY A 112 -10.49 -2.17 3.58
C GLY A 112 -10.97 -3.18 4.63
N MET A 113 -11.14 -4.44 4.23
CA MET A 113 -11.74 -5.51 5.04
C MET A 113 -13.20 -5.22 5.41
N THR A 114 -14.11 -5.45 4.48
CA THR A 114 -15.54 -5.14 4.66
C THR A 114 -16.10 -5.86 5.90
N PRO A 115 -16.79 -5.15 6.81
CA PRO A 115 -17.48 -5.80 7.92
C PRO A 115 -18.57 -6.73 7.40
N GLN A 116 -18.79 -7.83 8.12
CA GLN A 116 -19.75 -8.86 7.73
C GLN A 116 -21.17 -8.30 7.47
N TRP A 117 -21.61 -7.28 8.21
CA TRP A 117 -22.93 -6.65 8.04
C TRP A 117 -23.07 -5.88 6.70
N ALA A 118 -21.97 -5.33 6.20
CA ALA A 118 -21.92 -4.57 4.94
C ALA A 118 -21.58 -5.46 3.73
N ALA A 119 -21.08 -6.67 3.94
CA ALA A 119 -20.62 -7.56 2.88
C ALA A 119 -21.75 -8.01 1.93
N ALA A 120 -21.48 -7.98 0.62
CA ALA A 120 -22.34 -8.60 -0.39
C ALA A 120 -22.36 -10.13 -0.27
N ASN A 121 -21.23 -10.73 0.06
CA ASN A 121 -21.10 -12.13 0.47
C ASN A 121 -20.56 -12.19 1.90
N PRO A 122 -21.42 -12.30 2.92
CA PRO A 122 -21.02 -12.39 4.32
C PRO A 122 -20.18 -13.61 4.68
N GLY A 123 -20.06 -14.61 3.80
CA GLY A 123 -19.20 -15.78 3.97
C GLY A 123 -17.85 -15.68 3.26
N ALA A 124 -17.62 -14.65 2.43
CA ALA A 124 -16.33 -14.46 1.76
C ALA A 124 -15.27 -13.94 2.73
N GLY A 125 -14.06 -14.47 2.67
CA GLY A 125 -12.96 -14.07 3.55
C GLY A 125 -12.15 -15.26 3.98
N ASP A 126 -10.90 -14.99 4.36
CA ASP A 126 -10.06 -15.99 4.99
C ASP A 126 -10.38 -16.08 6.50
N PRO A 127 -10.44 -17.27 7.10
CA PRO A 127 -10.67 -17.41 8.54
C PRO A 127 -9.73 -16.59 9.43
N ARG A 128 -8.52 -16.28 8.96
CA ARG A 128 -7.54 -15.42 9.66
C ARG A 128 -8.01 -13.97 9.80
N TRP A 129 -8.79 -13.47 8.85
CA TRP A 129 -9.27 -12.08 8.82
C TRP A 129 -10.72 -11.94 9.26
N GLY A 130 -11.52 -12.99 9.06
CA GLY A 130 -12.93 -13.04 9.45
C GLY A 130 -13.89 -13.05 8.26
N ALA A 131 -15.15 -13.33 8.55
CA ALA A 131 -16.20 -13.46 7.56
C ALA A 131 -16.60 -12.08 6.97
N GLY A 132 -16.88 -12.06 5.67
CA GLY A 132 -17.22 -10.85 4.91
C GLY A 132 -16.02 -10.02 4.44
N THR A 133 -14.83 -10.25 4.99
CA THR A 133 -13.68 -9.33 4.86
C THR A 133 -13.14 -9.19 3.45
N ALA A 134 -13.23 -10.24 2.62
CA ALA A 134 -12.82 -10.19 1.23
C ALA A 134 -13.95 -9.76 0.28
N SER A 135 -15.18 -9.61 0.78
CA SER A 135 -16.33 -9.24 -0.04
C SER A 135 -16.27 -7.77 -0.45
N PRO A 136 -16.72 -7.39 -1.66
CA PRO A 136 -17.19 -6.03 -1.88
C PRO A 136 -18.35 -5.71 -0.91
N PRO A 137 -18.55 -4.43 -0.55
CA PRO A 137 -19.74 -4.04 0.17
C PRO A 137 -20.99 -4.21 -0.72
N ARG A 138 -22.11 -4.56 -0.10
CA ARG A 138 -23.42 -4.69 -0.75
C ARG A 138 -23.97 -3.34 -1.18
N ASP A 139 -23.69 -2.30 -0.39
CA ASP A 139 -24.04 -0.91 -0.69
C ASP A 139 -22.77 -0.04 -0.64
N ILE A 140 -22.53 0.71 -1.71
CA ILE A 140 -21.42 1.66 -1.80
C ILE A 140 -21.54 2.79 -0.78
N ASN A 141 -22.75 3.09 -0.30
CA ASN A 141 -22.96 4.13 0.69
C ASN A 141 -22.41 3.75 2.07
N ASP A 142 -22.38 2.46 2.42
CA ASP A 142 -21.73 2.00 3.64
C ASP A 142 -20.21 2.28 3.60
N TRP A 143 -19.60 2.06 2.43
CA TRP A 143 -18.19 2.42 2.20
C TRP A 143 -17.95 3.92 2.33
N LYS A 144 -18.78 4.74 1.67
CA LYS A 144 -18.68 6.20 1.75
C LYS A 144 -18.86 6.72 3.18
N ALA A 145 -19.80 6.15 3.95
CA ALA A 145 -20.04 6.51 5.33
C ALA A 145 -18.83 6.18 6.22
N TYR A 146 -18.23 5.00 6.04
CA TYR A 146 -17.00 4.63 6.73
C TYR A 146 -15.84 5.59 6.41
N VAL A 147 -15.56 5.82 5.12
CA VAL A 147 -14.49 6.73 4.69
C VAL A 147 -14.72 8.12 5.26
N THR A 148 -15.95 8.63 5.17
CA THR A 148 -16.32 9.95 5.72
C THR A 148 -16.06 10.02 7.22
N ALA A 149 -16.51 9.03 8.00
CA ALA A 149 -16.34 8.99 9.44
C ALA A 149 -14.86 8.97 9.87
N VAL A 150 -14.02 8.21 9.17
CA VAL A 150 -12.57 8.17 9.41
C VAL A 150 -11.94 9.53 9.12
N VAL A 151 -12.21 10.10 7.94
CA VAL A 151 -11.62 11.37 7.48
C VAL A 151 -12.05 12.53 8.38
N ASP A 152 -13.32 12.56 8.77
CA ASP A 152 -13.87 13.56 9.70
C ASP A 152 -13.24 13.49 11.09
N ARG A 153 -13.00 12.27 11.58
CA ARG A 153 -12.41 12.09 12.90
C ARG A 153 -10.94 12.49 12.94
N TYR A 154 -10.15 12.04 11.98
CA TYR A 154 -8.69 12.10 12.09
C TYR A 154 -8.07 13.31 11.42
N GLY A 155 -8.74 13.93 10.44
CA GLY A 155 -8.19 15.13 9.81
C GLY A 155 -6.75 14.92 9.31
N SER A 156 -5.95 15.97 9.41
CA SER A 156 -4.53 16.00 9.04
C SER A 156 -3.61 15.09 9.88
N ARG A 157 -4.15 14.31 10.84
CA ARG A 157 -3.36 13.30 11.56
C ARG A 157 -2.99 12.14 10.65
N ILE A 158 -3.86 11.73 9.73
CA ILE A 158 -3.54 10.71 8.73
C ILE A 158 -2.96 11.41 7.49
N ALA A 159 -1.74 11.06 7.10
CA ALA A 159 -1.08 11.66 5.94
C ALA A 159 -1.42 10.95 4.63
N ALA A 160 -1.78 9.67 4.69
CA ALA A 160 -2.07 8.87 3.51
C ALA A 160 -3.15 7.83 3.77
N TYR A 161 -3.94 7.54 2.74
CA TYR A 161 -4.94 6.48 2.73
C TYR A 161 -4.64 5.51 1.60
N GLU A 162 -4.55 4.22 1.90
CA GLU A 162 -4.43 3.17 0.90
C GLU A 162 -5.78 2.48 0.72
N LEU A 163 -6.27 2.47 -0.52
CA LEU A 163 -7.62 2.03 -0.85
C LEU A 163 -7.64 0.54 -1.14
N TRP A 164 -7.46 -0.24 -0.07
CA TRP A 164 -7.46 -1.70 0.04
C TRP A 164 -6.07 -2.35 0.06
N ASN A 165 -6.00 -3.58 0.58
CA ASN A 165 -4.78 -4.37 0.65
C ASN A 165 -4.82 -5.54 -0.35
N GLU A 166 -3.78 -5.68 -1.17
CA GLU A 166 -3.56 -6.80 -2.09
C GLU A 166 -4.82 -7.22 -2.86
N ALA A 167 -5.50 -6.25 -3.48
CA ALA A 167 -6.79 -6.47 -4.12
C ALA A 167 -6.74 -7.48 -5.28
N ASN A 168 -5.54 -7.85 -5.74
CA ASN A 168 -5.36 -8.90 -6.72
C ASN A 168 -5.41 -10.33 -6.13
N LEU A 169 -5.49 -10.50 -4.81
CA LEU A 169 -5.61 -11.81 -4.14
C LEU A 169 -7.03 -12.06 -3.64
N SER A 170 -7.57 -13.25 -3.93
CA SER A 170 -8.90 -13.68 -3.45
C SER A 170 -9.01 -13.77 -1.92
N THR A 171 -7.87 -13.87 -1.23
CA THR A 171 -7.78 -13.79 0.24
C THR A 171 -8.29 -12.44 0.76
N PHE A 172 -8.05 -11.36 0.02
CA PHE A 172 -8.37 -10.00 0.43
C PHE A 172 -9.48 -9.37 -0.40
N TRP A 173 -9.72 -9.83 -1.62
CA TRP A 173 -10.75 -9.28 -2.49
C TRP A 173 -11.34 -10.33 -3.44
N THR A 174 -12.64 -10.59 -3.31
CA THR A 174 -13.39 -11.48 -4.19
C THR A 174 -14.24 -10.74 -5.22
N GLY A 175 -14.28 -9.40 -5.15
CA GLY A 175 -15.01 -8.58 -6.12
C GLY A 175 -14.29 -8.48 -7.46
N THR A 176 -14.91 -7.76 -8.40
CA THR A 176 -14.27 -7.46 -9.70
C THR A 176 -13.29 -6.30 -9.58
N ALA A 177 -12.44 -6.13 -10.59
CA ALA A 177 -11.58 -4.95 -10.70
C ALA A 177 -12.41 -3.65 -10.83
N ASP A 178 -13.54 -3.70 -11.55
CA ASP A 178 -14.43 -2.54 -11.71
C ASP A 178 -15.08 -2.13 -10.37
N GLN A 179 -15.51 -3.09 -9.56
CA GLN A 179 -16.01 -2.82 -8.21
C GLN A 179 -14.95 -2.18 -7.31
N MET A 180 -13.68 -2.61 -7.41
CA MET A 180 -12.60 -1.94 -6.66
C MET A 180 -12.35 -0.51 -7.18
N ALA A 181 -12.50 -0.28 -8.48
CA ALA A 181 -12.40 1.05 -9.07
C ALA A 181 -13.55 1.96 -8.58
N ASP A 182 -14.75 1.42 -8.37
CA ASP A 182 -15.86 2.15 -7.72
C ASP A 182 -15.54 2.55 -6.29
N LEU A 183 -15.00 1.63 -5.47
CA LEU A 183 -14.57 1.97 -4.11
C LEU A 183 -13.52 3.08 -4.12
N THR A 184 -12.57 2.97 -5.06
CA THR A 184 -11.48 3.95 -5.22
C THR A 184 -12.02 5.33 -5.57
N ALA A 185 -12.85 5.41 -6.61
CA ALA A 185 -13.43 6.65 -7.09
C ALA A 185 -14.42 7.27 -6.12
N ALA A 186 -15.09 6.48 -5.29
CA ALA A 186 -15.98 6.98 -4.25
C ALA A 186 -15.21 7.58 -3.06
N ALA A 187 -14.08 6.99 -2.67
CA ALA A 187 -13.30 7.43 -1.51
C ALA A 187 -12.50 8.70 -1.78
N TYR A 188 -11.87 8.80 -2.96
CA TYR A 188 -10.97 9.91 -3.32
C TYR A 188 -11.57 11.31 -3.09
N PRO A 189 -12.76 11.68 -3.63
CA PRO A 189 -13.31 13.01 -3.40
C PRO A 189 -13.70 13.27 -1.94
N ILE A 190 -14.11 12.25 -1.18
CA ILE A 190 -14.42 12.38 0.25
C ILE A 190 -13.16 12.77 1.02
N ILE A 191 -12.05 12.08 0.75
CA ILE A 191 -10.75 12.35 1.35
C ILE A 191 -10.27 13.75 0.97
N LYS A 192 -10.20 14.05 -0.35
CA LYS A 192 -9.66 15.33 -0.85
C LYS A 192 -10.49 16.54 -0.45
N ALA A 193 -11.80 16.42 -0.30
CA ALA A 193 -12.66 17.54 0.12
C ALA A 193 -12.38 18.01 1.55
N LYS A 194 -11.97 17.09 2.44
CA LYS A 194 -11.70 17.38 3.86
C LYS A 194 -10.20 17.50 4.15
N GLN A 195 -9.38 16.81 3.37
CA GLN A 195 -7.94 16.69 3.52
C GLN A 195 -7.27 16.77 2.14
N PRO A 196 -7.15 17.96 1.53
CA PRO A 196 -6.62 18.10 0.17
C PRO A 196 -5.17 17.61 0.03
N ASP A 197 -4.39 17.71 1.12
CA ASP A 197 -2.98 17.31 1.16
C ASP A 197 -2.77 15.82 1.45
N ALA A 198 -3.82 15.08 1.84
CA ALA A 198 -3.68 13.65 2.11
C ALA A 198 -3.39 12.89 0.81
N ILE A 199 -2.42 11.97 0.85
CA ILE A 199 -2.07 11.11 -0.29
C ILE A 199 -3.09 9.98 -0.36
N VAL A 200 -3.69 9.77 -1.53
CA VAL A 200 -4.59 8.65 -1.78
C VAL A 200 -3.91 7.63 -2.68
N LEU A 201 -3.56 6.49 -2.10
CA LEU A 201 -2.92 5.37 -2.80
C LEU A 201 -3.98 4.41 -3.33
N LEU A 202 -3.71 3.86 -4.51
CA LEU A 202 -4.43 2.71 -5.04
C LEU A 202 -4.36 1.52 -4.07
N PRO A 203 -5.29 0.54 -4.20
CA PRO A 203 -5.13 -0.75 -3.54
C PRO A 203 -3.72 -1.29 -3.79
N SER A 204 -3.06 -1.78 -2.74
CA SER A 204 -1.81 -2.48 -2.96
C SER A 204 -2.04 -3.74 -3.80
N VAL A 205 -1.00 -4.16 -4.51
CA VAL A 205 -0.99 -5.42 -5.26
C VAL A 205 0.28 -6.21 -5.00
N THR A 206 0.17 -7.52 -4.86
CA THR A 206 1.36 -8.37 -4.81
C THR A 206 1.89 -8.65 -6.21
N LEU A 207 3.22 -8.57 -6.37
CA LEU A 207 3.89 -8.87 -7.63
C LEU A 207 4.19 -10.36 -7.83
N ARG A 208 4.08 -11.16 -6.76
CA ARG A 208 4.52 -12.56 -6.75
C ARG A 208 3.69 -13.45 -7.67
N LEU A 209 2.38 -13.23 -7.74
CA LEU A 209 1.45 -14.05 -8.52
C LEU A 209 1.09 -13.38 -9.85
N ARG A 210 1.92 -13.60 -10.88
CA ARG A 210 1.77 -12.99 -12.22
C ARG A 210 0.39 -13.18 -12.84
N ALA A 211 -0.23 -14.35 -12.65
CA ALA A 211 -1.57 -14.62 -13.18
C ALA A 211 -2.64 -13.74 -12.51
N SER A 212 -2.55 -13.58 -11.18
CA SER A 212 -3.44 -12.71 -10.41
C SER A 212 -3.22 -11.23 -10.79
N MET A 213 -1.96 -10.78 -10.91
CA MET A 213 -1.65 -9.44 -11.42
C MET A 213 -2.30 -9.18 -12.78
N ARG A 214 -2.09 -10.09 -13.74
CA ARG A 214 -2.63 -9.94 -15.11
C ARG A 214 -4.17 -9.88 -15.11
N ARG A 215 -4.82 -10.66 -14.25
CA ARG A 215 -6.28 -10.68 -14.12
C ARG A 215 -6.85 -9.41 -13.51
N PHE A 216 -6.11 -8.75 -12.63
CA PHE A 216 -6.62 -7.63 -11.84
C PHE A 216 -6.14 -6.27 -12.35
N VAL A 217 -4.83 -6.05 -12.47
CA VAL A 217 -4.22 -4.71 -12.63
C VAL A 217 -4.65 -4.04 -13.93
N GLY A 218 -4.59 -4.75 -15.07
CA GLY A 218 -4.99 -4.20 -16.36
C GLY A 218 -6.45 -3.74 -16.37
N PRO A 219 -7.42 -4.64 -16.07
CA PRO A 219 -8.83 -4.27 -15.96
C PRO A 219 -9.10 -3.16 -14.93
N PHE A 220 -8.39 -3.16 -13.79
CA PHE A 220 -8.54 -2.13 -12.75
C PHE A 220 -8.11 -0.74 -13.25
N LEU A 221 -6.96 -0.63 -13.92
CA LEU A 221 -6.50 0.64 -14.48
C LEU A 221 -7.39 1.13 -15.62
N THR A 222 -7.89 0.23 -16.47
CA THR A 222 -8.90 0.58 -17.47
C THR A 222 -10.16 1.15 -16.82
N ALA A 223 -10.65 0.51 -15.75
CA ALA A 223 -11.83 0.98 -15.01
C ALA A 223 -11.57 2.32 -14.28
N LEU A 224 -10.36 2.58 -13.79
CA LEU A 224 -10.01 3.88 -13.23
C LEU A 224 -9.91 4.97 -14.30
N GLY A 225 -9.51 4.63 -15.52
CA GLY A 225 -9.46 5.55 -16.64
C GLY A 225 -10.84 6.12 -16.98
N THR A 226 -11.90 5.32 -16.86
CA THR A 226 -13.29 5.80 -17.05
C THR A 226 -13.79 6.66 -15.87
N ARG A 227 -13.07 6.67 -14.75
CA ARG A 227 -13.36 7.41 -13.51
C ARG A 227 -12.41 8.60 -13.28
N GLY A 228 -11.57 8.93 -14.27
CA GLY A 228 -10.69 10.10 -14.24
C GLY A 228 -9.40 9.93 -13.42
N PHE A 229 -8.96 8.69 -13.18
CA PHE A 229 -7.77 8.35 -12.38
C PHE A 229 -7.71 9.06 -11.00
N PRO A 230 -8.69 8.80 -10.11
CA PRO A 230 -8.80 9.49 -8.83
C PRO A 230 -7.86 8.90 -7.77
N PHE A 231 -6.55 9.10 -7.94
CA PHE A 231 -5.51 8.66 -7.01
C PHE A 231 -4.22 9.48 -7.17
N ASP A 232 -3.34 9.44 -6.16
CA ASP A 232 -2.05 10.13 -6.15
C ASP A 232 -0.85 9.18 -6.33
N GLY A 233 -0.98 7.90 -5.99
CA GLY A 233 0.12 6.94 -6.09
C GLY A 233 -0.29 5.47 -6.15
N PHE A 234 0.70 4.63 -6.47
CA PHE A 234 0.58 3.18 -6.52
C PHE A 234 1.23 2.54 -5.30
N ALA A 235 0.56 1.54 -4.71
CA ALA A 235 1.13 0.69 -3.68
C ALA A 235 1.42 -0.71 -4.27
N ILE A 236 2.59 -1.26 -3.98
CA ILE A 236 3.00 -2.59 -4.44
C ILE A 236 3.62 -3.37 -3.29
N HIS A 237 3.31 -4.66 -3.21
CA HIS A 237 4.00 -5.59 -2.33
C HIS A 237 4.91 -6.48 -3.17
N SER A 238 6.22 -6.28 -3.02
CA SER A 238 7.22 -7.22 -3.52
C SER A 238 7.58 -8.18 -2.40
N TYR A 239 7.39 -9.47 -2.66
CA TYR A 239 7.93 -10.53 -1.82
C TYR A 239 8.89 -11.37 -2.65
N PRO A 240 9.99 -11.85 -2.05
CA PRO A 240 10.79 -12.90 -2.68
C PRO A 240 9.95 -14.17 -2.87
N ALA A 241 10.48 -15.10 -3.66
CA ALA A 241 9.87 -16.42 -3.77
C ALA A 241 9.81 -17.09 -2.38
N GLY A 242 8.71 -17.80 -2.07
CA GLY A 242 8.46 -18.33 -0.72
C GLY A 242 9.39 -19.49 -0.29
N ASN A 243 10.35 -19.86 -1.14
CA ASN A 243 11.43 -20.80 -0.84
C ASN A 243 12.74 -20.09 -0.42
N LEU A 244 12.76 -18.76 -0.39
CA LEU A 244 13.91 -17.95 -0.01
C LEU A 244 13.80 -17.49 1.45
N GLY A 245 14.87 -17.66 2.20
CA GLY A 245 14.98 -17.24 3.59
C GLY A 245 15.45 -15.78 3.75
N PRO A 246 15.47 -15.26 4.98
CA PRO A 246 15.93 -13.89 5.24
C PRO A 246 17.35 -13.56 4.77
N GLN A 247 18.24 -14.54 4.76
CA GLN A 247 19.61 -14.38 4.26
C GLN A 247 19.71 -14.27 2.72
N ASP A 248 18.71 -14.77 1.99
CA ASP A 248 18.70 -14.71 0.52
C ASP A 248 18.33 -13.31 0.01
N ARG A 249 17.96 -12.40 0.93
CA ARG A 249 17.51 -11.01 0.67
C ARG A 249 18.61 -10.03 0.26
N VAL A 250 19.89 -10.41 0.30
CA VAL A 250 21.01 -9.48 0.03
C VAL A 250 21.41 -9.46 -1.45
N ASN A 251 20.99 -10.46 -2.24
CA ASN A 251 21.56 -10.73 -3.56
C ASN A 251 20.54 -10.84 -4.72
N ASP A 252 19.26 -10.57 -4.47
CA ASP A 252 18.17 -10.50 -5.48
C ASP A 252 17.76 -9.04 -5.77
#